data_AF-A0A3B9QYV6-F1
#
_entry.id   AF-A0A3B9QYV6-F1
#
_cell.length_a   1.000
_cell.length_b   1.000
_cell.length_c   1.000
_cell.angle_alpha   90.00
_cell.angle_beta   90.00
_cell.angle_gamma   90.00
#
_symmetry.space_group_name_H-M   'P 1'
#
loop_
_entity.id
_entity.type
_entity.pdbx_description
1 polymer ?
#
loop_
_entity_poly.entity_id
_entity_poly.type
_entity_poly.pdbx_seq_one_letter_code
_entity_poly.pdbx_strand_id
1 'polypeptide(L)'
;QLSDSREREGQALGQMLNERVQAALAAIAALETVLPEIGDAHRERLAQRLAEMSVQVDPERLEQEVVLLLAKSEVSEEVDRLKMHLKEVTQALEQNDPIGRRLDFLMQELNREANTLGSKSAHPEQTNASVTLKVLIEQMREQVQNIE
;
A
#
# COMPACT_ATOMS: atom_id res chain seq x y z
N GLN A 1 6.70 39.34 7.91
CA GLN A 1 5.22 39.34 7.72
C GLN A 1 4.78 38.37 6.61
N LEU A 2 5.12 38.57 5.34
CA LEU A 2 4.82 37.59 4.26
C LEU A 2 5.64 36.29 4.36
N SER A 3 6.91 36.36 4.80
CA SER A 3 7.75 35.19 5.08
C SER A 3 7.19 34.34 6.22
N ASP A 4 6.86 34.97 7.35
CA ASP A 4 6.39 34.27 8.56
C ASP A 4 5.00 33.64 8.39
N SER A 5 4.20 34.15 7.44
CA SER A 5 2.92 33.54 7.08
C SER A 5 3.13 32.28 6.24
N ARG A 6 4.02 32.34 5.25
CA ARG A 6 4.37 31.20 4.39
C ARG A 6 5.04 30.06 5.16
N GLU A 7 5.91 30.40 6.10
CA GLU A 7 6.61 29.42 6.92
C GLU A 7 5.66 28.66 7.86
N ARG A 8 4.70 29.37 8.46
CA ARG A 8 3.63 28.75 9.28
C ARG A 8 2.69 27.89 8.46
N GLU A 9 2.35 28.33 7.25
CA GLU A 9 1.52 27.57 6.31
C GLU A 9 2.22 26.27 5.85
N GLY A 10 3.52 26.35 5.53
CA GLY A 10 4.33 25.18 5.21
C GLY A 10 4.47 24.19 6.37
N GLN A 11 4.64 24.68 7.61
CA GLN A 11 4.67 23.83 8.79
C GLN A 11 3.34 23.11 9.04
N ALA A 12 2.21 23.82 8.96
CA ALA A 12 0.90 23.24 9.14
C ALA A 12 0.60 22.16 8.09
N LEU A 13 1.00 22.40 6.85
CA LEU A 13 0.84 21.46 5.77
C LEU A 13 1.75 20.23 5.90
N GLY A 14 3.02 20.44 6.28
CA GLY A 14 3.94 19.33 6.56
C GLY A 14 3.42 18.43 7.69
N GLN A 15 2.83 19.01 8.73
CA GLN A 15 2.16 18.26 9.79
C GLN A 15 0.98 17.45 9.26
N MET A 16 0.10 18.06 8.46
CA MET A 16 -1.07 17.38 7.89
C MET A 16 -0.67 16.19 7.00
N LEU A 17 0.32 16.39 6.13
CA LEU A 17 0.84 15.32 5.27
C LEU A 17 1.44 14.19 6.11
N ASN A 18 2.20 14.51 7.15
CA ASN A 18 2.77 13.49 8.03
C ASN A 18 1.69 12.71 8.79
N GLU A 19 0.62 13.37 9.26
CA GLU A 19 -0.53 12.67 9.87
C GLU A 19 -1.17 11.66 8.91
N ARG A 20 -1.26 11.98 7.61
CA ARG A 20 -1.77 11.06 6.59
C ARG A 20 -0.80 9.93 6.27
N VAL A 21 0.50 10.20 6.26
CA VAL A 21 1.53 9.16 6.14
C VAL A 21 1.43 8.17 7.31
N GLN A 22 1.30 8.65 8.55
CA GLN A 22 1.15 7.77 9.71
C GLN A 22 -0.13 6.94 9.66
N ALA A 23 -1.25 7.53 9.21
CA ALA A 23 -2.49 6.79 9.00
C ALA A 23 -2.35 5.69 7.93
N ALA A 24 -1.61 5.97 6.85
CA ALA A 24 -1.35 4.98 5.81
C ALA A 24 -0.47 3.83 6.32
N LEU A 25 0.59 4.14 7.09
CA LEU A 25 1.44 3.15 7.74
C LEU A 25 0.65 2.28 8.73
N ALA A 26 -0.29 2.86 9.49
CA ALA A 26 -1.15 2.10 10.39
C ALA A 26 -2.09 1.15 9.63
N ALA A 27 -2.66 1.58 8.51
CA ALA A 27 -3.49 0.71 7.66
C ALA A 27 -2.68 -0.45 7.06
N ILE A 28 -1.43 -0.19 6.65
CA ILE A 28 -0.51 -1.21 6.17
C ILE A 28 -0.17 -2.20 7.29
N ALA A 29 0.18 -1.71 8.48
CA ALA A 29 0.51 -2.57 9.62
C ALA A 29 -0.67 -3.48 10.00
N ALA A 30 -1.90 -2.96 10.00
CA ALA A 30 -3.10 -3.76 10.23
C ALA A 30 -3.27 -4.85 9.18
N LEU A 31 -3.05 -4.53 7.89
CA LEU A 31 -3.08 -5.52 6.82
C LEU A 31 -2.00 -6.60 7.01
N GLU A 32 -0.77 -6.22 7.37
CA GLU A 32 0.35 -7.17 7.59
C GLU A 32 0.01 -8.21 8.67
N THR A 33 -0.80 -7.86 9.68
CA THR A 33 -1.22 -8.83 10.72
C THR A 33 -2.13 -9.95 10.21
N VAL A 34 -2.88 -9.70 9.13
CA VAL A 34 -3.84 -10.67 8.58
C VAL A 34 -3.33 -11.38 7.32
N LEU A 35 -2.22 -10.93 6.73
CA LEU A 35 -1.61 -11.58 5.55
C LEU A 35 -1.33 -13.08 5.74
N PRO A 36 -0.85 -13.57 6.90
CA PRO A 36 -0.66 -15.01 7.11
C PRO A 36 -1.97 -15.81 6.99
N GLU A 37 -3.04 -15.33 7.62
CA GLU A 37 -4.37 -15.98 7.59
C GLU A 37 -4.95 -16.01 6.18
N ILE A 38 -4.74 -14.94 5.41
CA ILE A 38 -5.15 -14.87 4.00
C ILE A 38 -4.42 -15.93 3.18
N GLY A 39 -3.11 -16.09 3.40
CA GLY A 39 -2.31 -17.12 2.73
C GLY A 39 -2.82 -18.53 3.03
N ASP A 40 -3.16 -18.82 4.28
CA ASP A 40 -3.66 -20.14 4.69
C ASP A 40 -5.06 -20.43 4.12
N ALA A 41 -5.97 -19.44 4.15
CA ALA A 41 -7.29 -19.56 3.53
C ALA A 41 -7.20 -19.83 2.02
N HIS A 42 -6.21 -19.24 1.34
CA HIS A 42 -5.93 -19.53 -0.06
C HIS A 42 -5.47 -20.96 -0.31
N ARG A 43 -4.54 -21.48 0.51
CA ARG A 43 -4.07 -22.86 0.42
C ARG A 43 -5.22 -23.84 0.62
N GLU A 44 -6.03 -23.63 1.65
CA GLU A 44 -7.16 -24.51 1.97
C GLU A 44 -8.20 -24.54 0.84
N ARG A 45 -8.56 -23.38 0.29
CA ARG A 45 -9.51 -23.29 -0.83
C ARG A 45 -8.99 -24.00 -2.09
N LEU A 46 -7.69 -23.92 -2.34
CA LEU A 46 -7.06 -24.61 -3.47
C LEU A 46 -7.07 -26.14 -3.27
N ALA A 47 -6.72 -26.60 -2.06
CA ALA A 47 -6.76 -28.02 -1.69
C ALA A 47 -8.18 -28.60 -1.82
N GLN A 48 -9.21 -27.88 -1.34
CA GLN A 48 -10.61 -28.30 -1.47
C GLN A 48 -11.04 -28.47 -2.93
N ARG A 49 -10.75 -27.49 -3.79
CA ARG A 49 -11.07 -27.56 -5.22
C ARG A 49 -10.43 -28.75 -5.92
N LEU A 50 -9.20 -29.09 -5.54
CA LEU A 50 -8.49 -30.23 -6.12
C LEU A 50 -9.08 -31.56 -5.65
N ALA A 51 -9.48 -31.65 -4.39
CA ALA A 51 -10.19 -32.83 -3.86
C ALA A 51 -11.53 -33.06 -4.60
N GLU A 52 -12.27 -31.99 -4.91
CA GLU A 52 -13.53 -32.06 -5.67
C GLU A 52 -13.35 -32.58 -7.11
N MET A 53 -12.20 -32.30 -7.74
CA MET A 53 -11.94 -32.71 -9.13
C MET A 53 -11.65 -34.22 -9.28
N SER A 54 -11.51 -34.99 -8.19
CA SER A 54 -11.21 -36.43 -8.21
C SER A 54 -9.97 -36.80 -9.05
N VAL A 55 -9.05 -35.85 -9.24
CA VAL A 55 -7.80 -36.06 -9.98
C VAL A 55 -6.77 -36.62 -9.01
N GLN A 56 -6.04 -37.67 -9.40
CA GLN A 56 -4.81 -38.05 -8.70
C GLN A 56 -3.77 -36.97 -8.97
N VAL A 57 -3.61 -36.05 -8.03
CA VAL A 57 -2.58 -35.02 -8.08
C VAL A 57 -1.39 -35.51 -7.26
N ASP A 58 -0.20 -35.40 -7.84
CA ASP A 58 1.05 -35.59 -7.11
C ASP A 58 1.17 -34.49 -6.03
N PRO A 59 1.18 -34.83 -4.73
CA PRO A 59 1.22 -33.84 -3.65
C PRO A 59 2.43 -32.92 -3.72
N GLU A 60 3.59 -33.42 -4.18
CA GLU A 60 4.82 -32.64 -4.25
C GLU A 60 4.75 -31.61 -5.39
N ARG A 61 4.18 -32.00 -6.53
CA ARG A 61 3.94 -31.09 -7.65
C ARG A 61 2.85 -30.08 -7.36
N LEU A 62 1.81 -30.47 -6.62
CA LEU A 62 0.79 -29.56 -6.15
C LEU A 62 1.40 -28.49 -5.24
N GLU A 63 2.17 -28.90 -4.24
CA GLU A 63 2.80 -27.96 -3.31
C GLU A 63 3.69 -26.95 -4.05
N GLN A 64 4.46 -27.42 -5.04
CA GLN A 64 5.27 -26.54 -5.89
C GLN A 64 4.43 -25.53 -6.67
N GLU A 65 3.32 -25.94 -7.29
CA GLU A 65 2.43 -25.03 -8.01
C GLU A 65 1.68 -24.07 -7.07
N VAL A 66 1.32 -24.51 -5.87
CA VAL A 66 0.73 -23.65 -4.81
C VAL A 66 1.73 -22.58 -4.40
N VAL A 67 2.99 -22.96 -4.14
CA VAL A 67 4.07 -22.00 -3.81
C VAL A 67 4.28 -21.01 -4.95
N LEU A 68 4.27 -21.46 -6.20
CA LEU A 68 4.42 -20.60 -7.38
C LEU A 68 3.24 -19.65 -7.58
N LEU A 69 2.01 -20.10 -7.29
CA LEU A 69 0.80 -19.27 -7.33
C LEU A 69 0.81 -18.24 -6.20
N LEU A 70 1.16 -18.64 -4.98
CA LEU A 70 1.25 -17.73 -3.83
C LEU A 70 2.33 -16.65 -4.03
N ALA A 71 3.49 -17.03 -4.58
CA ALA A 71 4.55 -16.08 -4.94
C ALA A 71 4.12 -15.11 -6.06
N LYS A 72 3.28 -15.55 -7.01
CA LYS A 72 2.73 -14.66 -8.06
C LYS A 72 1.59 -13.76 -7.57
N SER A 73 0.86 -14.19 -6.55
CA SER A 73 -0.22 -13.44 -5.89
C SER A 73 0.27 -12.59 -4.71
N GLU A 74 1.58 -12.52 -4.51
CA GLU A 74 2.16 -11.93 -3.31
C GLU A 74 1.90 -10.43 -3.26
N VAL A 75 1.27 -10.01 -2.17
CA VAL A 75 0.93 -8.61 -1.83
C VAL A 75 2.08 -7.94 -1.06
N SER A 76 3.03 -8.73 -0.56
CA SER A 76 4.18 -8.26 0.20
C SER A 76 5.00 -7.22 -0.58
N GLU A 77 5.16 -7.42 -1.89
CA GLU A 77 5.93 -6.49 -2.73
C GLU A 77 5.24 -5.12 -2.83
N GLU A 78 3.92 -5.07 -3.03
CA GLU A 78 3.15 -3.81 -3.02
C GLU A 78 3.21 -3.13 -1.65
N VAL A 79 3.13 -3.90 -0.56
CA VAL A 79 3.25 -3.39 0.82
C VAL A 79 4.62 -2.77 1.06
N ASP A 80 5.69 -3.44 0.64
CA ASP A 80 7.06 -2.93 0.78
C ASP A 80 7.28 -1.66 -0.05
N ARG A 81 6.79 -1.62 -1.29
CA ARG A 81 6.86 -0.42 -2.15
C ARG A 81 6.05 0.74 -1.55
N LEU A 82 4.85 0.50 -1.03
CA LEU A 82 4.06 1.52 -0.31
C LEU A 82 4.85 2.09 0.87
N LYS A 83 5.45 1.24 1.73
CA LYS A 83 6.24 1.68 2.89
C LYS A 83 7.47 2.48 2.45
N MET A 84 8.14 2.07 1.38
CA MET A 84 9.27 2.79 0.80
C MET A 84 8.85 4.20 0.36
N HIS A 85 7.80 4.32 -0.44
CA HIS A 85 7.33 5.62 -0.93
C HIS A 85 6.82 6.52 0.20
N LEU A 86 6.10 5.98 1.20
CA LEU A 86 5.67 6.74 2.39
C LEU A 86 6.87 7.28 3.18
N LYS A 87 7.94 6.50 3.33
CA LYS A 87 9.18 6.97 3.94
C LYS A 87 9.82 8.10 3.13
N GLU A 88 9.82 8.00 1.80
CA GLU A 88 10.34 9.07 0.93
C GLU A 88 9.50 10.35 1.01
N VAL A 89 8.18 10.25 1.22
CA VAL A 89 7.32 11.42 1.51
C VAL A 89 7.77 12.11 2.79
N THR A 90 7.94 11.39 3.90
CA THR A 90 8.42 11.98 5.15
C THR A 90 9.78 12.64 4.98
N GLN A 91 10.72 11.99 4.28
CA GLN A 91 12.04 12.55 4.02
C GLN A 91 12.00 13.80 3.14
N ALA A 92 11.11 13.86 2.15
CA ALA A 92 10.95 15.04 1.30
C ALA A 92 10.47 16.25 2.13
N LEU A 93 9.57 16.04 3.09
CA LEU A 93 9.04 17.11 3.95
C LEU A 93 10.09 17.73 4.90
N GLU A 94 11.21 17.05 5.13
CA GLU A 94 12.33 17.54 5.95
C GLU A 94 13.34 18.38 5.16
N GLN A 95 13.22 18.44 3.82
CA GLN A 95 14.15 19.16 2.95
C GLN A 95 13.75 20.64 2.77
N ASN A 96 14.75 21.53 2.69
CA ASN A 96 14.56 22.97 2.46
C ASN A 96 14.49 23.35 0.97
N ASP A 97 14.37 22.36 0.07
CA ASP A 97 14.31 22.55 -1.37
C ASP A 97 12.85 22.52 -1.87
N PRO A 98 12.55 23.04 -3.08
CA PRO A 98 11.23 22.88 -3.69
C PRO A 98 10.89 21.40 -3.90
N ILE A 99 9.88 20.90 -3.18
CA ILE A 99 9.51 19.48 -3.18
C ILE A 99 8.22 19.12 -3.93
N GLY A 100 7.46 20.11 -4.44
CA GLY A 100 6.15 19.90 -5.10
C GLY A 100 6.15 18.77 -6.14
N ARG A 101 6.95 18.92 -7.21
CA ARG A 101 7.12 17.88 -8.25
C ARG A 101 7.53 16.50 -7.72
N ARG A 102 8.35 16.45 -6.66
CA ARG A 102 8.78 15.18 -6.06
C ARG A 102 7.62 14.53 -5.31
N LEU A 103 6.87 15.31 -4.53
CA LEU A 103 5.68 14.84 -3.83
C LEU A 103 4.61 14.38 -4.83
N ASP A 104 4.41 15.09 -5.93
CA ASP A 104 3.48 14.70 -6.99
C ASP A 104 3.84 13.33 -7.61
N PHE A 105 5.13 13.11 -7.90
CA PHE A 105 5.61 11.80 -8.34
C PHE A 105 5.33 10.71 -7.29
N LEU A 106 5.64 10.98 -6.01
CA LEU A 106 5.39 10.02 -4.93
C LEU A 106 3.90 9.70 -4.77
N MET A 107 3.00 10.66 -4.96
CA MET A 107 1.56 10.41 -4.92
C MET A 107 1.11 9.50 -6.06
N GLN A 108 1.70 9.63 -7.25
CA GLN A 108 1.42 8.75 -8.39
C GLN A 108 1.89 7.32 -8.11
N GLU A 109 3.12 7.15 -7.61
CA GLU A 109 3.65 5.83 -7.27
C GLU A 109 2.84 5.18 -6.14
N LEU A 110 2.52 5.91 -5.07
CA LEU A 110 1.66 5.41 -4.00
C LEU A 110 0.29 4.95 -4.53
N ASN A 111 -0.33 5.74 -5.41
CA ASN A 111 -1.63 5.38 -5.99
C ASN A 111 -1.54 4.13 -6.86
N ARG A 112 -0.47 4.00 -7.65
CA ARG A 112 -0.19 2.81 -8.46
C ARG A 112 -0.07 1.56 -7.60
N GLU A 113 0.66 1.63 -6.48
CA GLU A 113 0.80 0.51 -5.57
C GLU A 113 -0.52 0.16 -4.86
N ALA A 114 -1.27 1.17 -4.41
CA ALA A 114 -2.58 0.94 -3.80
C ALA A 114 -3.59 0.32 -4.78
N ASN A 115 -3.56 0.67 -6.07
CA ASN A 115 -4.38 0.02 -7.10
C ASN A 115 -3.95 -1.42 -7.36
N THR A 116 -2.64 -1.68 -7.36
CA THR A 116 -2.11 -3.03 -7.55
C THR A 116 -2.53 -3.92 -6.37
N LEU A 117 -2.40 -3.42 -5.14
CA LEU A 117 -2.92 -4.06 -3.93
C LEU A 117 -4.41 -4.40 -4.04
N GLY A 118 -5.24 -3.43 -4.45
CA GLY A 118 -6.68 -3.64 -4.61
C GLY A 118 -7.08 -4.61 -5.73
N SER A 119 -6.38 -4.58 -6.86
CA SER A 119 -6.66 -5.47 -8.00
C SER A 119 -6.21 -6.92 -7.79
N LYS A 120 -5.20 -7.12 -6.93
CA LYS A 120 -4.77 -8.44 -6.45
C LYS A 120 -5.55 -8.90 -5.21
N SER A 121 -6.46 -8.08 -4.69
CA SER A 121 -7.20 -8.39 -3.47
C SER A 121 -7.99 -9.68 -3.60
N ALA A 122 -7.71 -10.61 -2.71
CA ALA A 122 -8.43 -11.86 -2.59
C ALA A 122 -9.13 -12.01 -1.24
N HIS A 123 -9.01 -10.99 -0.37
CA HIS A 123 -9.60 -10.94 0.95
C HIS A 123 -10.23 -9.57 1.23
N PRO A 124 -11.37 -9.49 1.94
CA PRO A 124 -12.00 -8.21 2.29
C PRO A 124 -11.06 -7.20 2.95
N GLU A 125 -10.14 -7.65 3.80
CA GLU A 125 -9.16 -6.77 4.45
C GLU A 125 -8.18 -6.13 3.46
N GLN A 126 -7.74 -6.86 2.42
CA GLN A 126 -6.91 -6.29 1.35
C GLN A 126 -7.68 -5.21 0.57
N THR A 127 -8.97 -5.47 0.28
CA THR A 127 -9.84 -4.49 -0.38
C THR A 127 -10.01 -3.24 0.47
N ASN A 128 -10.29 -3.41 1.77
CA ASN A 128 -10.47 -2.30 2.71
C ASN A 128 -9.18 -1.47 2.84
N ALA A 129 -8.03 -2.13 3.00
CA ALA A 129 -6.73 -1.46 3.07
C ALA A 129 -6.45 -0.66 1.80
N SER A 130 -6.67 -1.24 0.62
CA SER A 130 -6.53 -0.54 -0.68
C SER A 130 -7.42 0.70 -0.76
N VAL A 131 -8.69 0.61 -0.37
CA VAL A 131 -9.61 1.76 -0.39
C VAL A 131 -9.16 2.86 0.57
N THR A 132 -8.82 2.49 1.81
CA THR A 132 -8.32 3.45 2.82
C THR A 132 -7.06 4.15 2.33
N LEU A 133 -6.09 3.39 1.79
CA LEU A 133 -4.86 3.96 1.23
C LEU A 133 -5.15 4.94 0.10
N LYS A 134 -6.02 4.57 -0.86
CA LYS A 134 -6.38 5.45 -1.98
C LYS A 134 -7.00 6.77 -1.50
N VAL A 135 -7.84 6.75 -0.47
CA VAL A 135 -8.41 7.96 0.11
C VAL A 135 -7.33 8.84 0.75
N LEU A 136 -6.44 8.25 1.55
CA LEU A 136 -5.35 8.99 2.20
C LEU A 136 -4.38 9.59 1.17
N ILE A 137 -4.07 8.84 0.11
CA ILE A 137 -3.19 9.28 -0.98
C ILE A 137 -3.82 10.44 -1.75
N GLU A 138 -5.12 10.37 -2.08
CA GLU A 138 -5.78 11.47 -2.78
C GLU A 138 -5.83 12.73 -1.90
N GLN A 139 -6.11 12.58 -0.60
CA GLN A 139 -6.05 13.70 0.34
C GLN A 139 -4.65 14.33 0.38
N MET A 140 -3.59 13.53 0.42
CA MET A 140 -2.22 14.06 0.36
C MET A 140 -1.95 14.77 -0.97
N ARG A 141 -2.37 14.18 -2.09
CA ARG A 141 -2.19 14.75 -3.42
C ARG A 141 -2.91 16.08 -3.60
N GLU A 142 -4.14 16.21 -3.13
CA GLU A 142 -4.88 17.49 -3.16
C GLU A 142 -4.10 18.58 -2.41
N GLN A 143 -3.51 18.26 -1.26
CA GLN A 143 -2.70 19.23 -0.52
C GLN A 143 -1.42 19.60 -1.25
N VAL A 144 -0.74 18.63 -1.86
CA VAL A 144 0.48 18.88 -2.66
C VAL A 144 0.19 19.83 -3.81
N GLN A 145 -0.92 19.61 -4.53
CA GLN A 145 -1.32 20.44 -5.68
C GLN A 145 -1.76 21.86 -5.28
N ASN A 146 -2.21 22.07 -4.04
CA ASN A 146 -2.59 23.39 -3.55
C ASN A 146 -1.37 24.29 -3.22
N ILE A 147 -0.15 23.75 -3.21
CA ILE A 147 1.09 24.48 -2.86
C ILE A 147 1.89 24.91 -4.10
N GLU A 148 1.75 24.20 -5.22
CA GLU A 148 2.36 24.57 -6.51
C GLU A 148 1.76 25.86 -7.10
#